data_AF-A0A7X8LBA9-F1
#
_entry.id   AF-A0A7X8LBA9-F1
#
_cell.length_a   1.000
_cell.length_b   1.000
_cell.length_c   1.000
_cell.angle_alpha   90.00
_cell.angle_beta   90.00
_cell.angle_gamma   90.00
#
_symmetry.space_group_name_H-M   'P 1'
#
loop_
_entity.id
_entity.type
_entity.pdbx_description
1 polymer ?
#
loop_
_entity_poly.entity_id
_entity_poly.type
_entity_poly.pdbx_seq_one_letter_code
_entity_poly.pdbx_strand_id
1 'polypeptide(L)'
;EMDKVTDSHVEFVIVEGTGVKVGITGEIEILKKQIDPMDKIDFKYRMQNRGNVILEDITARVRLIDQATEKVMETWLTPINELDLDEVYEEEKIGMMHQLESGIFMVVFDVVFPDGREIPIDSGYLSVQKETSDESLSYAMFAGDEEDGIKMGTNDTMINGDIHSNAGFNSSWGRLIVNGRVSTVGDIEASGAVMIEESRTGVDSITILDICNDIRNRIAADAIYSPDLYQNIQYHQEIDLPRSHISDDAIDIRGNSLTLGGYLYAKEDINLHLNSCKNRNDRGIVLCSEEGDISLQGNEMNLTGVIYAPNGTVYVQTNHFQLKGRIIAKKIIVDRTNYFNITSTDKDLELMGY
;
A
#
# COMPACT_ATOMS: atom_id res chain seq x y z
N GLU A 1 19.67 -2.54 21.42
CA GLU A 1 19.05 -3.73 22.07
C GLU A 1 17.70 -3.92 21.42
N MET A 2 17.63 -4.82 20.44
CA MET A 2 16.38 -5.20 19.79
C MET A 2 15.73 -6.29 20.62
N ASP A 3 14.48 -6.06 21.00
CA ASP A 3 13.67 -6.96 21.78
C ASP A 3 13.60 -8.34 21.14
N LYS A 4 14.01 -9.34 21.92
CA LYS A 4 13.77 -10.75 21.65
C LYS A 4 12.27 -10.98 21.72
N VAL A 5 11.63 -11.15 20.57
CA VAL A 5 10.33 -11.82 20.51
C VAL A 5 10.56 -13.23 21.03
N THR A 6 10.08 -13.49 22.24
CA THR A 6 10.15 -14.77 22.91
C THR A 6 9.37 -15.79 22.12
N ASP A 7 10.07 -16.81 21.65
CA ASP A 7 9.54 -18.04 21.08
C ASP A 7 8.66 -18.73 22.14
N SER A 8 7.35 -18.48 22.12
CA SER A 8 6.42 -19.16 23.02
C SER A 8 5.97 -20.46 22.36
N HIS A 9 6.83 -21.48 22.43
CA HIS A 9 6.39 -22.85 22.17
C HIS A 9 5.40 -23.25 23.28
N VAL A 10 4.16 -23.54 22.89
CA VAL A 10 3.16 -24.11 23.81
C VAL A 10 3.21 -25.63 23.65
N GLU A 11 3.93 -26.31 24.55
CA GLU A 11 3.85 -27.77 24.67
C GLU A 11 2.52 -28.17 25.29
N PHE A 12 1.63 -28.77 24.50
CA PHE A 12 0.41 -29.38 25.02
C PHE A 12 0.68 -30.83 25.46
N VAL A 13 0.79 -31.05 26.77
CA VAL A 13 0.80 -32.41 27.35
C VAL A 13 -0.61 -32.75 27.85
N ILE A 14 -1.33 -33.60 27.09
CA ILE A 14 -2.61 -34.16 27.56
C ILE A 14 -2.31 -35.35 28.48
N VAL A 15 -2.68 -35.22 29.76
CA VAL A 15 -2.74 -36.34 30.70
C VAL A 15 -4.19 -36.60 31.05
N GLU A 16 -4.82 -37.58 30.41
CA GLU A 16 -6.04 -38.20 30.95
C GLU A 16 -5.92 -39.72 31.04
N GLY A 17 -6.56 -40.25 32.09
CA GLY A 17 -6.37 -41.59 32.63
C GLY A 17 -7.06 -42.70 31.83
N THR A 18 -6.45 -43.89 31.96
CA THR A 18 -6.94 -45.22 31.61
C THR A 18 -7.35 -45.45 30.14
N GLY A 19 -6.40 -45.99 29.35
CA GLY A 19 -6.72 -46.97 28.30
C GLY A 19 -5.97 -46.82 26.98
N VAL A 20 -5.99 -45.64 26.35
CA VAL A 20 -5.34 -45.37 25.06
C VAL A 20 -4.80 -43.94 25.09
N LYS A 21 -3.48 -43.78 24.98
CA LYS A 21 -2.87 -42.47 24.78
C LYS A 21 -2.66 -42.30 23.28
N VAL A 22 -3.53 -41.51 22.65
CA VAL A 22 -3.22 -40.91 21.35
C VAL A 22 -2.23 -39.78 21.65
N GLY A 23 -0.94 -40.09 21.56
CA GLY A 23 0.12 -39.12 21.73
C GLY A 23 0.62 -38.71 20.35
N ILE A 24 0.34 -37.48 19.93
CA ILE A 24 0.99 -36.90 18.76
C ILE A 24 1.73 -35.66 19.21
N THR A 25 2.98 -35.56 18.81
CA THR A 25 3.80 -34.36 18.97
C THR A 25 4.27 -33.92 17.61
N GLY A 26 4.46 -32.63 17.39
CA GLY A 26 4.96 -32.13 16.11
C GLY A 26 5.22 -30.64 16.17
N GLU A 27 5.60 -30.09 15.02
CA GLU A 27 5.84 -28.67 14.84
C GLU A 27 5.59 -28.28 13.38
N ILE A 28 5.37 -26.98 13.15
CA ILE A 28 5.31 -26.38 11.83
C ILE A 28 6.35 -25.25 11.70
N GLU A 29 7.10 -25.27 10.62
CA GLU A 29 8.05 -24.23 10.25
C GLU A 29 7.54 -23.50 9.00
N ILE A 30 7.27 -22.20 9.14
CA ILE A 30 6.98 -21.31 8.01
C ILE A 30 8.33 -20.78 7.52
N LEU A 31 8.73 -21.16 6.30
CA LEU A 31 10.09 -20.93 5.82
C LEU A 31 10.40 -19.44 5.63
N LYS A 32 9.39 -18.65 5.25
CA LYS A 32 9.46 -17.18 5.13
C LYS A 32 8.30 -16.56 5.92
N LYS A 33 8.61 -15.95 7.08
CA LYS A 33 7.61 -15.38 8.00
C LYS A 33 7.04 -14.02 7.55
N GLN A 34 7.65 -13.38 6.55
CA GLN A 34 7.19 -12.12 5.98
C GLN A 34 7.25 -12.20 4.45
N ILE A 35 6.13 -11.99 3.76
CA ILE A 35 6.02 -12.16 2.31
C ILE A 35 5.23 -11.01 1.66
N ASP A 36 5.41 -10.82 0.35
CA ASP A 36 4.54 -9.94 -0.46
C ASP A 36 3.20 -10.63 -0.78
N PRO A 37 2.09 -9.90 -1.03
CA PRO A 37 0.83 -10.48 -1.50
C PRO A 37 0.93 -11.45 -2.69
N MET A 38 1.93 -11.31 -3.56
CA MET A 38 2.15 -12.15 -4.74
C MET A 38 3.16 -13.29 -4.54
N ASP A 39 3.86 -13.31 -3.39
CA ASP A 39 4.74 -14.40 -3.04
C ASP A 39 3.96 -15.70 -2.85
N LYS A 40 4.67 -16.83 -2.88
CA LYS A 40 4.09 -18.13 -2.53
C LYS A 40 4.43 -18.45 -1.08
N ILE A 41 3.58 -19.25 -0.43
CA ILE A 41 3.82 -19.72 0.92
C ILE A 41 4.53 -21.06 0.87
N ASP A 42 5.62 -21.15 1.63
CA ASP A 42 6.40 -22.36 1.82
C ASP A 42 6.41 -22.73 3.31
N PHE A 43 6.08 -23.98 3.62
CA PHE A 43 6.11 -24.49 4.98
C PHE A 43 6.51 -25.95 5.04
N LYS A 44 7.12 -26.33 6.16
CA LYS A 44 7.42 -27.70 6.53
C LYS A 44 6.68 -28.04 7.81
N TYR A 45 6.16 -29.25 7.92
CA TYR A 45 5.68 -29.76 9.20
C TYR A 45 6.21 -31.15 9.47
N ARG A 46 6.38 -31.46 10.75
CA ARG A 46 6.72 -32.81 11.22
C ARG A 46 5.80 -33.21 12.34
N MET A 47 5.48 -34.49 12.42
CA MET A 47 4.78 -35.06 13.56
C MET A 47 5.24 -36.48 13.85
N GLN A 48 5.04 -36.91 15.08
CA GLN A 48 5.46 -38.21 15.58
C GLN A 48 4.37 -38.81 16.47
N ASN A 49 4.07 -40.09 16.23
CA ASN A 49 3.19 -40.85 17.09
C ASN A 49 3.95 -41.29 18.35
N ARG A 50 3.75 -40.57 19.46
CA ARG A 50 4.21 -40.91 20.81
C ARG A 50 3.17 -41.66 21.64
N GLY A 51 2.10 -42.09 20.98
CA GLY A 51 1.02 -42.84 21.59
C GLY A 51 1.39 -44.30 21.83
N ASN A 52 0.38 -45.09 22.18
CA ASN A 52 0.50 -46.54 22.33
C ASN A 52 -0.40 -47.32 21.35
N VAL A 53 -0.90 -46.64 20.32
CA VAL A 53 -1.70 -47.21 19.23
C VAL A 53 -1.21 -46.71 17.87
N ILE A 54 -1.28 -47.57 16.85
CA ILE A 54 -1.09 -47.18 15.45
C ILE A 54 -2.25 -46.25 15.06
N LEU A 55 -1.95 -45.20 14.31
CA LEU A 55 -2.95 -44.25 13.83
C LEU A 55 -3.27 -44.55 12.37
N GLU A 56 -4.53 -44.85 12.09
CA GLU A 56 -5.01 -45.19 10.75
C GLU A 56 -5.89 -44.07 10.19
N ASP A 57 -5.77 -43.83 8.88
CA ASP A 57 -6.60 -42.90 8.09
C ASP A 57 -6.71 -41.47 8.65
N ILE A 58 -5.61 -40.97 9.25
CA ILE A 58 -5.55 -39.59 9.75
C ILE A 58 -5.28 -38.60 8.60
N THR A 59 -5.58 -37.33 8.83
CA THR A 59 -5.26 -36.25 7.88
C THR A 59 -4.46 -35.15 8.59
N ALA A 60 -3.27 -34.86 8.08
CA ALA A 60 -2.56 -33.64 8.43
C ALA A 60 -3.23 -32.46 7.72
N ARG A 61 -3.65 -31.45 8.48
CA ARG A 61 -4.32 -30.26 7.98
C ARG A 61 -3.57 -29.01 8.41
N VAL A 62 -3.27 -28.17 7.43
CA VAL A 62 -2.71 -26.84 7.66
C VAL A 62 -3.74 -25.79 7.22
N ARG A 63 -4.09 -24.88 8.12
CA ARG A 63 -5.04 -23.79 7.87
C ARG A 63 -4.34 -22.45 7.97
N LEU A 64 -4.69 -21.54 7.07
CA LEU A 64 -4.29 -20.15 7.14
C LEU A 64 -5.47 -19.32 7.62
N ILE A 65 -5.31 -18.58 8.71
CA ILE A 65 -6.38 -17.84 9.37
C ILE A 65 -5.99 -16.36 9.44
N ASP A 66 -6.85 -15.48 8.93
CA ASP A 66 -6.71 -14.04 9.12
C ASP A 66 -6.96 -13.70 10.59
N GLN A 67 -5.98 -13.10 11.26
CA GLN A 67 -6.09 -12.74 12.69
C GLN A 67 -7.10 -11.62 12.94
N ALA A 68 -7.32 -10.72 11.97
CA ALA A 68 -8.21 -9.59 12.14
C ALA A 68 -9.68 -10.00 12.01
N THR A 69 -9.98 -10.89 11.07
CA THR A 69 -11.37 -11.32 10.78
C THR A 69 -11.71 -12.70 11.33
N GLU A 70 -10.73 -13.44 11.85
CA GLU A 70 -10.82 -14.83 12.31
C GLU A 70 -11.29 -15.81 11.22
N LYS A 71 -11.26 -15.39 9.94
CA LYS A 71 -11.67 -16.24 8.81
C LYS A 71 -10.55 -17.17 8.38
N VAL A 72 -10.91 -18.41 8.06
CA VAL A 72 -10.03 -19.35 7.37
C VAL A 72 -9.93 -18.92 5.91
N MET A 73 -8.73 -18.56 5.48
CA MET A 73 -8.42 -18.10 4.14
C MET A 73 -8.11 -19.27 3.21
N GLU A 74 -7.30 -20.22 3.68
CA GLU A 74 -6.85 -21.38 2.92
C GLU A 74 -6.79 -22.63 3.81
N THR A 75 -6.90 -23.81 3.19
CA THR A 75 -6.76 -25.10 3.88
C THR A 75 -6.08 -26.12 2.98
N TRP A 76 -4.97 -26.70 3.48
CA TRP A 76 -4.25 -27.78 2.82
C TRP A 76 -4.41 -29.08 3.61
N LEU A 77 -4.74 -30.16 2.90
CA LEU A 77 -5.00 -31.48 3.49
C LEU A 77 -4.01 -32.51 2.93
N THR A 78 -3.42 -33.31 3.81
CA THR A 78 -2.54 -34.42 3.45
C THR A 78 -3.02 -35.69 4.16
N PRO A 79 -3.70 -36.62 3.45
CA PRO A 79 -4.11 -37.90 4.01
C PRO A 79 -2.92 -38.80 4.32
N ILE A 80 -2.97 -39.50 5.45
CA ILE A 80 -1.96 -40.44 5.93
C ILE A 80 -2.67 -41.73 6.34
N ASN A 81 -2.43 -42.79 5.59
CA ASN A 81 -3.13 -44.06 5.77
C ASN A 81 -2.77 -44.73 7.10
N GLU A 82 -1.51 -44.64 7.51
CA GLU A 82 -0.99 -45.31 8.70
C GLU A 82 0.20 -44.50 9.25
N LEU A 83 0.29 -44.38 10.58
CA LEU A 83 1.44 -43.84 11.30
C LEU A 83 1.74 -44.73 12.51
N ASP A 84 2.83 -45.49 12.42
CA ASP A 84 3.28 -46.49 13.39
C ASP A 84 3.75 -45.86 14.72
N LEU A 85 3.91 -46.70 15.74
CA LEU A 85 4.44 -46.27 17.04
C LEU A 85 5.87 -45.70 16.89
N ASP A 86 6.09 -44.52 17.46
CA ASP A 86 7.32 -43.73 17.36
C ASP A 86 7.74 -43.32 15.93
N GLU A 87 6.90 -43.59 14.91
CA GLU A 87 7.15 -43.16 13.54
C GLU A 87 7.04 -41.64 13.41
N VAL A 88 7.97 -41.06 12.64
CA VAL A 88 8.00 -39.63 12.31
C VAL A 88 7.55 -39.45 10.86
N TYR A 89 6.54 -38.61 10.67
CA TYR A 89 6.11 -38.13 9.36
C TYR A 89 6.57 -36.69 9.18
N GLU A 90 7.19 -36.41 8.04
CA GLU A 90 7.59 -35.05 7.65
C GLU A 90 7.12 -34.77 6.23
N GLU A 91 6.65 -33.55 5.99
CA GLU A 91 6.25 -33.10 4.67
C GLU A 91 6.69 -31.65 4.48
N GLU A 92 7.13 -31.34 3.27
CA GLU A 92 7.49 -29.98 2.85
C GLU A 92 6.56 -29.56 1.70
N LYS A 93 5.93 -28.40 1.86
CA LYS A 93 5.01 -27.83 0.91
C LYS A 93 5.59 -26.53 0.38
N ILE A 94 5.98 -26.56 -0.90
CA ILE A 94 6.59 -25.43 -1.60
C ILE A 94 5.64 -24.90 -2.66
N GLY A 95 5.58 -23.58 -2.77
CA GLY A 95 4.92 -22.87 -3.84
C GLY A 95 3.41 -22.80 -3.67
N MET A 96 2.89 -22.77 -2.44
CA MET A 96 1.46 -22.69 -2.21
C MET A 96 0.94 -21.32 -2.62
N MET A 97 0.06 -21.31 -3.63
CA MET A 97 -0.62 -20.11 -4.10
C MET A 97 -1.68 -19.67 -3.09
N HIS A 98 -1.91 -18.37 -3.00
CA HIS A 98 -2.93 -17.77 -2.15
C HIS A 98 -3.47 -16.47 -2.77
N GLN A 99 -4.55 -15.94 -2.20
CA GLN A 99 -5.09 -14.60 -2.51
C GLN A 99 -5.18 -13.81 -1.21
N LEU A 100 -4.04 -13.32 -0.72
CA LEU A 100 -3.97 -12.60 0.54
C LEU A 100 -3.70 -11.13 0.25
N GLU A 101 -4.36 -10.25 1.01
CA GLU A 101 -3.97 -8.86 1.13
C GLU A 101 -2.98 -8.70 2.29
N SER A 102 -2.44 -7.49 2.47
CA SER A 102 -1.56 -7.18 3.59
C SER A 102 -2.25 -7.45 4.93
N GLY A 103 -1.56 -8.12 5.85
CA GLY A 103 -2.12 -8.52 7.14
C GLY A 103 -1.22 -9.48 7.92
N ILE A 104 -1.69 -9.89 9.10
CA ILE A 104 -1.06 -10.93 9.93
C ILE A 104 -1.95 -12.16 9.91
N PHE A 105 -1.36 -13.29 9.55
CA PHE A 105 -2.04 -14.57 9.42
C PHE A 105 -1.44 -15.58 10.38
N MET A 106 -2.30 -16.41 10.94
CA MET A 106 -1.91 -17.56 11.75
C MET A 106 -1.96 -18.81 10.88
N VAL A 107 -0.86 -19.55 10.85
CA VAL A 107 -0.76 -20.85 10.21
C VAL A 107 -0.93 -21.90 11.29
N VAL A 108 -2.00 -22.70 11.22
CA VAL A 108 -2.31 -23.72 12.23
C VAL A 108 -2.12 -25.10 11.62
N PHE A 109 -1.32 -25.93 12.27
CA PHE A 109 -1.16 -27.34 11.95
C PHE A 109 -1.92 -28.20 12.96
N ASP A 110 -2.87 -28.99 12.46
CA ASP A 110 -3.66 -29.94 13.25
C ASP A 110 -3.79 -31.29 12.55
N VAL A 111 -4.07 -32.32 13.34
CA VAL A 111 -4.35 -33.68 12.85
C VAL A 111 -5.82 -33.99 13.05
N VAL A 112 -6.48 -34.39 11.95
CA VAL A 112 -7.89 -34.79 11.94
C VAL A 112 -7.98 -36.31 11.88
N PHE A 113 -8.73 -36.89 12.82
CA PHE A 113 -8.95 -38.33 12.93
C PHE A 113 -10.22 -38.76 12.16
N PRO A 114 -10.35 -40.06 11.80
CA PRO A 114 -11.53 -40.58 11.11
C PRO A 114 -12.86 -40.34 11.85
N ASP A 115 -12.82 -40.24 13.18
CA ASP A 115 -13.98 -39.95 14.02
C ASP A 115 -14.32 -38.45 14.14
N GLY A 116 -13.59 -37.59 13.41
CA GLY A 116 -13.77 -36.15 13.40
C GLY A 116 -13.09 -35.41 14.55
N ARG A 117 -12.36 -36.10 15.43
CA ARG A 117 -11.53 -35.41 16.43
C ARG A 117 -10.41 -34.65 15.73
N GLU A 118 -10.16 -33.43 16.21
CA GLU A 118 -9.08 -32.57 15.73
C GLU A 118 -8.11 -32.33 16.88
N ILE A 119 -6.82 -32.62 16.66
CA ILE A 119 -5.77 -32.35 17.63
C ILE A 119 -4.87 -31.25 17.07
N PRO A 120 -4.90 -30.02 17.62
CA PRO A 120 -3.94 -29.00 17.26
C PRO A 120 -2.55 -29.45 17.70
N ILE A 121 -1.59 -29.34 16.79
CA ILE A 121 -0.21 -29.76 17.02
C ILE A 121 0.65 -28.54 17.29
N ASP A 122 0.63 -27.57 16.38
CA ASP A 122 1.46 -26.38 16.46
C ASP A 122 0.89 -25.24 15.61
N SER A 123 1.41 -24.03 15.79
CA SER A 123 1.02 -22.87 15.02
C SER A 123 2.18 -21.90 14.85
N GLY A 124 2.19 -21.18 13.72
CA GLY A 124 3.09 -20.06 13.48
C GLY A 124 2.37 -18.85 12.93
N TYR A 125 3.14 -17.79 12.68
CA TYR A 125 2.65 -16.54 12.10
C TYR A 125 3.33 -16.23 10.77
N LEU A 126 2.54 -15.67 9.87
CA LEU A 126 2.94 -15.17 8.57
C LEU A 126 2.45 -13.71 8.46
N SER A 127 3.38 -12.78 8.23
CA SER A 127 3.03 -11.41 7.88
C SER A 127 3.02 -11.29 6.35
N VAL A 128 1.92 -10.81 5.79
CA VAL A 128 1.87 -10.38 4.38
C VAL A 128 1.97 -8.87 4.39
N GLN A 129 2.99 -8.32 3.78
CA GLN A 129 3.18 -6.88 3.63
C GLN A 129 3.77 -6.63 2.25
N LYS A 130 3.20 -5.68 1.52
CA LYS A 130 3.84 -5.17 0.32
C LYS A 130 5.08 -4.42 0.76
N GLU A 131 6.28 -4.92 0.45
CA GLU A 131 7.50 -4.16 0.76
C GLU A 131 7.55 -2.93 -0.14
N THR A 132 7.34 -1.74 0.44
CA THR A 132 7.68 -0.46 -0.18
C THR A 132 9.18 -0.24 -0.17
N SER A 133 9.90 -1.01 -0.99
CA SER A 133 11.32 -0.73 -1.27
C SER A 133 11.52 0.23 -2.44
N ASP A 134 10.44 0.64 -3.12
CA ASP A 134 10.57 1.55 -4.25
C ASP A 134 10.84 2.98 -3.79
N GLU A 135 12.03 3.45 -4.14
CA GLU A 135 12.53 4.74 -3.73
C GLU A 135 11.64 5.89 -4.23
N SER A 136 11.00 5.75 -5.41
CA SER A 136 10.15 6.81 -5.97
C SER A 136 8.92 7.12 -5.11
N LEU A 137 8.47 6.15 -4.30
CA LEU A 137 7.36 6.32 -3.37
C LEU A 137 7.77 6.95 -2.03
N SER A 138 9.06 7.15 -1.74
CA SER A 138 9.54 7.63 -0.44
C SER A 138 9.39 9.15 -0.26
N TYR A 139 9.13 9.88 -1.33
CA TYR A 139 9.19 11.34 -1.35
C TYR A 139 7.80 11.99 -1.19
N ALA A 140 7.75 13.15 -0.52
CA ALA A 140 6.58 14.02 -0.50
C ALA A 140 6.31 14.63 -1.88
N MET A 141 7.38 14.92 -2.63
CA MET A 141 7.32 15.35 -4.02
C MET A 141 8.39 14.62 -4.83
N PHE A 142 7.97 13.96 -5.91
CA PHE A 142 8.86 13.24 -6.82
C PHE A 142 8.61 13.68 -8.26
N ALA A 143 9.66 14.12 -8.96
CA ALA A 143 9.63 14.38 -10.41
C ALA A 143 10.63 13.48 -11.14
N GLY A 144 10.14 12.59 -12.01
CA GLY A 144 10.95 11.58 -12.69
C GLY A 144 11.55 11.97 -14.05
N ASP A 145 11.20 13.12 -14.61
CA ASP A 145 11.76 13.59 -15.87
C ASP A 145 13.23 14.03 -15.71
N GLU A 146 14.07 13.63 -16.66
CA GLU A 146 15.52 13.92 -16.65
C GLU A 146 15.86 15.31 -17.24
N GLU A 147 14.93 15.94 -17.97
CA GLU A 147 15.15 17.26 -18.58
C GLU A 147 14.45 18.38 -17.78
N ASP A 148 13.27 18.10 -17.23
CA ASP A 148 12.34 19.08 -16.69
C ASP A 148 11.80 18.65 -15.32
N GLY A 149 12.42 19.15 -14.26
CA GLY A 149 12.12 18.72 -12.89
C GLY A 149 10.96 19.46 -12.23
N ILE A 150 11.20 19.89 -10.99
CA ILE A 150 10.20 20.60 -10.17
C ILE A 150 10.38 22.11 -10.37
N LYS A 151 9.29 22.80 -10.74
CA LYS A 151 9.27 24.27 -10.87
C LYS A 151 8.19 24.85 -9.98
N MET A 152 8.56 25.80 -9.11
CA MET A 152 7.66 26.42 -8.14
C MET A 152 7.73 27.95 -8.20
N GLY A 153 6.60 28.59 -8.53
CA GLY A 153 6.34 30.01 -8.34
C GLY A 153 5.32 30.20 -7.23
N THR A 154 5.81 30.37 -6.00
CA THR A 154 4.98 30.42 -4.79
C THR A 154 5.35 31.58 -3.85
N ASN A 155 4.38 32.12 -3.10
CA ASN A 155 4.68 33.16 -2.10
C ASN A 155 5.07 32.58 -0.73
N ASP A 156 4.46 31.47 -0.33
CA ASP A 156 4.74 30.78 0.92
C ASP A 156 4.63 29.27 0.72
N THR A 157 5.68 28.53 1.05
CA THR A 157 5.77 27.08 0.84
C THR A 157 6.28 26.39 2.10
N MET A 158 5.58 25.33 2.49
CA MET A 158 5.96 24.43 3.58
C MET A 158 5.85 22.98 3.08
N ILE A 159 6.95 22.24 3.14
CA ILE A 159 6.97 20.82 2.75
C ILE A 159 7.54 20.04 3.94
N ASN A 160 6.74 19.14 4.49
CA ASN A 160 7.18 18.19 5.51
C ASN A 160 7.35 16.83 4.83
N GLY A 161 8.62 16.44 4.63
CA GLY A 161 9.01 15.26 3.87
C GLY A 161 10.03 15.57 2.78
N ASP A 162 10.62 14.51 2.23
CA ASP A 162 11.71 14.62 1.26
C ASP A 162 11.20 14.94 -0.14
N ILE A 163 12.07 15.56 -0.95
CA ILE A 163 11.83 15.91 -2.35
C ILE A 163 12.91 15.26 -3.20
N HIS A 164 12.52 14.66 -4.32
CA HIS A 164 13.45 14.19 -5.36
C HIS A 164 13.09 14.73 -6.73
N SER A 165 14.10 15.10 -7.51
CA SER A 165 13.95 15.40 -8.94
C SER A 165 15.07 14.77 -9.76
N ASN A 166 14.68 14.06 -10.82
CA ASN A 166 15.62 13.56 -11.84
C ASN A 166 16.23 14.65 -12.73
N ALA A 167 15.83 15.91 -12.54
CA ALA A 167 16.42 17.08 -13.17
C ALA A 167 16.76 18.11 -12.07
N GLY A 168 16.46 19.39 -12.28
CA GLY A 168 16.65 20.44 -11.28
C GLY A 168 15.41 20.70 -10.41
N PHE A 169 15.63 21.33 -9.26
CA PHE A 169 14.57 21.93 -8.43
C PHE A 169 14.68 23.45 -8.52
N ASN A 170 13.66 24.12 -9.07
CA ASN A 170 13.62 25.57 -9.17
C ASN A 170 12.44 26.14 -8.35
N SER A 171 12.73 26.99 -7.38
CA SER A 171 11.73 27.68 -6.57
C SER A 171 11.98 29.18 -6.53
N SER A 172 10.93 29.96 -6.81
CA SER A 172 11.03 31.41 -6.98
C SER A 172 9.95 32.19 -6.22
N TRP A 173 10.28 33.45 -5.93
CA TRP A 173 9.46 34.52 -5.32
C TRP A 173 9.45 34.58 -3.79
N GLY A 174 8.97 33.52 -3.14
CA GLY A 174 8.48 33.59 -1.77
C GLY A 174 9.37 33.00 -0.67
N ARG A 175 8.73 32.60 0.42
CA ARG A 175 9.33 31.79 1.47
C ARG A 175 9.22 30.31 1.10
N LEU A 176 10.32 29.57 1.22
CA LEU A 176 10.39 28.12 1.04
C LEU A 176 10.93 27.49 2.31
N ILE A 177 10.15 26.58 2.91
CA ILE A 177 10.57 25.75 4.03
C ILE A 177 10.39 24.28 3.64
N VAL A 178 11.48 23.52 3.68
CA VAL A 178 11.48 22.07 3.50
C VAL A 178 12.06 21.42 4.75
N ASN A 179 11.20 20.77 5.52
CA ASN A 179 11.55 19.94 6.68
C ASN A 179 11.79 18.51 6.18
N GLY A 180 12.90 18.35 5.48
CA GLY A 180 13.27 17.15 4.75
C GLY A 180 14.45 17.42 3.81
N ARG A 181 14.90 16.37 3.14
CA ARG A 181 15.95 16.44 2.14
C ARG A 181 15.41 16.86 0.78
N VAL A 182 16.13 17.72 0.08
CA VAL A 182 15.96 17.95 -1.37
C VAL A 182 17.12 17.29 -2.10
N SER A 183 16.82 16.25 -2.88
CA SER A 183 17.76 15.51 -3.72
C SER A 183 17.49 15.78 -5.20
N THR A 184 18.50 16.15 -5.97
CA THR A 184 18.34 16.43 -7.41
C THR A 184 19.51 15.86 -8.22
N VAL A 185 19.23 15.38 -9.43
CA VAL A 185 20.30 15.07 -10.41
C VAL A 185 20.97 16.37 -10.87
N GLY A 186 20.16 17.38 -11.17
CA GLY A 186 20.59 18.72 -11.56
C GLY A 186 20.79 19.65 -10.36
N ASP A 187 20.70 20.96 -10.61
CA ASP A 187 20.91 21.99 -9.61
C ASP A 187 19.64 22.30 -8.79
N ILE A 188 19.87 22.84 -7.58
CA ILE A 188 18.83 23.41 -6.71
C ILE A 188 18.93 24.93 -6.81
N GLU A 189 17.94 25.54 -7.45
CA GLU A 189 17.84 26.99 -7.64
C GLU A 189 16.64 27.54 -6.85
N ALA A 190 16.89 28.02 -5.63
CA ALA A 190 15.85 28.59 -4.78
C ALA A 190 16.13 30.07 -4.47
N SER A 191 15.10 30.92 -4.53
CA SER A 191 15.19 32.34 -4.21
C SER A 191 14.13 32.79 -3.20
N GLY A 192 14.40 33.89 -2.51
CA GLY A 192 13.54 34.41 -1.43
C GLY A 192 14.02 33.96 -0.04
N ALA A 193 13.09 33.71 0.88
CA ALA A 193 13.43 33.25 2.22
C ALA A 193 13.45 31.71 2.26
N VAL A 194 14.62 31.12 2.01
CA VAL A 194 14.78 29.66 1.83
C VAL A 194 15.35 29.01 3.09
N MET A 195 14.71 27.94 3.55
CA MET A 195 15.19 27.02 4.58
C MET A 195 14.95 25.59 4.10
N ILE A 196 16.02 24.86 3.83
CA ILE A 196 16.00 23.44 3.46
C ILE A 196 16.86 22.70 4.47
N GLU A 197 16.34 21.63 5.07
CA GLU A 197 17.06 20.88 6.12
C GLU A 197 18.31 20.18 5.58
N GLU A 198 18.19 19.49 4.45
CA GLU A 198 19.31 18.86 3.76
C GLU A 198 19.19 19.05 2.24
N SER A 199 20.31 19.30 1.55
CA SER A 199 20.33 19.44 0.08
C SER A 199 21.42 18.56 -0.52
N ARG A 200 21.09 17.81 -1.57
CA ARG A 200 22.00 16.96 -2.33
C ARG A 200 21.77 17.15 -3.83
N THR A 201 22.80 17.54 -4.56
CA THR A 201 22.79 17.64 -6.02
C THR A 201 23.68 16.56 -6.63
N GLY A 202 23.47 16.20 -7.89
CA GLY A 202 24.23 15.16 -8.58
C GLY A 202 24.00 13.76 -8.01
N VAL A 203 22.80 13.49 -7.47
CA VAL A 203 22.37 12.12 -7.15
C VAL A 203 22.00 11.35 -8.42
N ASP A 204 21.82 10.03 -8.31
CA ASP A 204 21.37 9.21 -9.44
C ASP A 204 19.88 9.44 -9.75
N SER A 205 19.48 9.21 -11.01
CA SER A 205 18.06 9.24 -11.38
C SER A 205 17.33 8.02 -10.82
N ILE A 206 16.07 8.21 -10.45
CA ILE A 206 15.18 7.19 -9.90
C ILE A 206 14.03 6.98 -10.88
N THR A 207 13.74 5.75 -11.26
CA THR A 207 12.59 5.45 -12.12
C THR A 207 11.29 5.51 -11.32
N ILE A 208 10.24 6.11 -11.88
CA ILE A 208 8.91 6.09 -11.26
C ILE A 208 8.34 4.68 -11.37
N LEU A 209 7.81 4.16 -10.26
CA LEU A 209 7.14 2.86 -10.23
C LEU A 209 5.78 2.89 -10.93
N ASP A 210 5.61 2.30 -12.10
CA ASP A 210 4.29 2.26 -12.73
C ASP A 210 3.32 1.30 -12.01
N ILE A 211 2.35 1.88 -11.29
CA ILE A 211 1.30 1.19 -10.52
C ILE A 211 -0.10 1.68 -10.90
N CYS A 212 -0.27 2.35 -12.05
CA CYS A 212 -1.58 2.84 -12.46
C CYS A 212 -2.60 1.70 -12.59
N ASN A 213 -2.20 0.58 -13.18
CA ASN A 213 -3.07 -0.61 -13.28
C ASN A 213 -3.42 -1.21 -11.90
N ASP A 214 -2.50 -1.19 -10.94
CA ASP A 214 -2.78 -1.63 -9.57
C ASP A 214 -3.85 -0.74 -8.90
N ILE A 215 -3.70 0.59 -9.03
CA ILE A 215 -4.67 1.57 -8.50
C ILE A 215 -6.04 1.33 -9.15
N ARG A 216 -6.09 1.16 -10.48
CA ARG A 216 -7.33 0.89 -11.23
C ARG A 216 -8.01 -0.38 -10.73
N ASN A 217 -7.27 -1.47 -10.63
CA ASN A 217 -7.80 -2.77 -10.21
C ASN A 217 -8.33 -2.73 -8.77
N ARG A 218 -7.67 -1.99 -7.88
CA ARG A 218 -8.08 -1.85 -6.48
C ARG A 218 -9.46 -1.22 -6.30
N ILE A 219 -9.82 -0.26 -7.16
CA ILE A 219 -11.11 0.43 -7.08
C ILE A 219 -12.18 -0.14 -8.01
N ALA A 220 -11.83 -1.06 -8.91
CA ALA A 220 -12.70 -1.52 -10.00
C ALA A 220 -14.03 -2.12 -9.53
N ALA A 221 -14.04 -2.81 -8.39
CA ALA A 221 -15.25 -3.45 -7.86
C ALA A 221 -16.35 -2.45 -7.43
N ASP A 222 -15.95 -1.28 -6.91
CA ASP A 222 -16.85 -0.30 -6.30
C ASP A 222 -16.90 1.06 -7.03
N ALA A 223 -16.05 1.25 -8.05
CA ALA A 223 -15.98 2.47 -8.83
C ALA A 223 -17.15 2.63 -9.81
N ILE A 224 -17.48 3.89 -10.11
CA ILE A 224 -18.34 4.24 -11.23
C ILE A 224 -17.46 4.36 -12.47
N TYR A 225 -17.68 3.48 -13.44
CA TYR A 225 -17.08 3.61 -14.75
C TYR A 225 -17.78 4.70 -15.56
N SER A 226 -17.01 5.68 -16.07
CA SER A 226 -17.49 6.80 -16.87
C SER A 226 -16.47 7.05 -17.98
N PRO A 227 -16.74 6.62 -19.23
CA PRO A 227 -15.80 6.79 -20.35
C PRO A 227 -15.27 8.22 -20.42
N ASP A 228 -16.17 9.20 -20.36
CA ASP A 228 -15.92 10.63 -20.31
C ASP A 228 -16.61 11.28 -19.10
N LEU A 229 -15.93 11.38 -17.94
CA LEU A 229 -16.49 12.13 -16.81
C LEU A 229 -16.30 13.62 -17.03
N TYR A 230 -17.27 14.22 -17.71
CA TYR A 230 -17.36 15.67 -17.85
C TYR A 230 -18.47 16.23 -16.94
N GLN A 231 -18.07 17.00 -15.93
CA GLN A 231 -19.00 17.74 -15.06
C GLN A 231 -18.72 19.22 -15.22
N ASN A 232 -19.66 19.97 -15.81
CA ASN A 232 -19.55 21.42 -15.90
C ASN A 232 -20.81 22.05 -15.34
N ILE A 233 -20.71 22.57 -14.12
CA ILE A 233 -21.81 23.28 -13.50
C ILE A 233 -21.51 24.77 -13.48
N GLN A 234 -22.31 25.52 -14.23
CA GLN A 234 -22.24 26.98 -14.23
C GLN A 234 -22.77 27.53 -12.90
N TYR A 235 -21.91 28.28 -12.20
CA TYR A 235 -22.21 29.13 -11.04
C TYR A 235 -22.84 28.44 -9.79
N HIS A 236 -22.14 28.56 -8.65
CA HIS A 236 -22.60 28.31 -7.26
C HIS A 236 -23.05 26.90 -6.82
N GLN A 237 -22.99 25.87 -7.67
CA GLN A 237 -23.39 24.52 -7.26
C GLN A 237 -22.20 23.66 -6.84
N GLU A 238 -22.46 22.78 -5.88
CA GLU A 238 -21.51 21.82 -5.32
C GLU A 238 -21.59 20.51 -6.11
N ILE A 239 -20.44 19.96 -6.50
CA ILE A 239 -20.31 18.65 -7.11
C ILE A 239 -19.95 17.66 -6.00
N ASP A 240 -20.70 16.57 -5.92
CA ASP A 240 -20.48 15.52 -4.93
C ASP A 240 -20.24 14.17 -5.62
N LEU A 241 -19.03 13.63 -5.48
CA LEU A 241 -18.65 12.32 -6.00
C LEU A 241 -18.37 11.38 -4.83
N PRO A 242 -19.37 10.65 -4.31
CA PRO A 242 -19.23 9.85 -3.10
C PRO A 242 -18.41 8.57 -3.27
N ARG A 243 -18.14 8.16 -4.51
CA ARG A 243 -17.44 6.91 -4.85
C ARG A 243 -16.25 7.19 -5.77
N SER A 244 -15.41 6.19 -5.96
CA SER A 244 -14.34 6.25 -6.95
C SER A 244 -14.90 6.29 -8.37
N HIS A 245 -14.16 6.90 -9.29
CA HIS A 245 -14.48 6.95 -10.72
C HIS A 245 -13.30 6.45 -11.55
N ILE A 246 -13.60 5.66 -12.59
CA ILE A 246 -12.65 5.21 -13.61
C ILE A 246 -13.11 5.74 -14.96
N SER A 247 -12.19 6.34 -15.71
CA SER A 247 -12.38 6.81 -17.08
C SER A 247 -11.24 6.29 -17.96
N ASP A 248 -11.59 5.78 -19.15
CA ASP A 248 -10.63 5.41 -20.19
C ASP A 248 -10.21 6.61 -21.06
N ASP A 249 -10.85 7.76 -20.85
CA ASP A 249 -10.52 9.07 -21.43
C ASP A 249 -10.10 10.04 -20.30
N ALA A 250 -10.28 11.34 -20.52
CA ALA A 250 -10.04 12.38 -19.52
C ALA A 250 -11.23 12.58 -18.56
N ILE A 251 -10.91 13.01 -17.34
CA ILE A 251 -11.87 13.51 -16.34
C ILE A 251 -11.76 15.04 -16.29
N ASP A 252 -12.86 15.77 -16.50
CA ASP A 252 -12.90 17.23 -16.43
C ASP A 252 -14.06 17.69 -15.55
N ILE A 253 -13.73 18.31 -14.43
CA ILE A 253 -14.67 18.76 -13.41
C ILE A 253 -14.51 20.27 -13.22
N ARG A 254 -15.56 21.00 -13.59
CA ARG A 254 -15.65 22.47 -13.52
C ARG A 254 -16.85 22.90 -12.69
N GLY A 255 -16.63 23.77 -11.71
CA GLY A 255 -17.70 24.20 -10.81
C GLY A 255 -17.22 25.08 -9.64
N ASN A 256 -18.07 25.24 -8.63
CA ASN A 256 -17.70 26.03 -7.44
C ASN A 256 -16.96 25.17 -6.40
N SER A 257 -17.51 24.03 -6.00
CA SER A 257 -16.88 23.13 -5.03
C SER A 257 -17.01 21.67 -5.46
N LEU A 258 -16.02 20.86 -5.10
CA LEU A 258 -16.04 19.40 -5.26
C LEU A 258 -15.77 18.72 -3.93
N THR A 259 -16.62 17.75 -3.57
CA THR A 259 -16.36 16.82 -2.47
C THR A 259 -16.09 15.41 -3.02
N LEU A 260 -14.91 14.86 -2.75
CA LEU A 260 -14.46 13.55 -3.23
C LEU A 260 -14.54 12.49 -2.12
N GLY A 261 -15.32 11.43 -2.35
CA GLY A 261 -15.45 10.27 -1.46
C GLY A 261 -14.59 9.06 -1.86
N GLY A 262 -14.04 9.06 -3.08
CA GLY A 262 -13.20 8.00 -3.61
C GLY A 262 -12.21 8.52 -4.65
N TYR A 263 -11.52 7.60 -5.31
CA TYR A 263 -10.40 7.91 -6.21
C TYR A 263 -10.91 8.44 -7.55
N LEU A 264 -10.09 9.23 -8.23
CA LEU A 264 -10.29 9.54 -9.64
C LEU A 264 -9.15 8.87 -10.41
N TYR A 265 -9.52 7.94 -11.30
CA TYR A 265 -8.60 7.31 -12.25
C TYR A 265 -9.00 7.73 -13.67
N ALA A 266 -8.07 8.31 -14.40
CA ALA A 266 -8.20 8.60 -15.82
C ALA A 266 -7.02 7.96 -16.56
N LYS A 267 -7.30 7.40 -17.75
CA LYS A 267 -6.21 7.00 -18.64
C LYS A 267 -5.50 8.23 -19.22
N GLU A 268 -6.27 9.26 -19.54
CA GLU A 268 -5.77 10.57 -19.99
C GLU A 268 -5.78 11.57 -18.82
N ASP A 269 -6.05 12.84 -19.08
CA ASP A 269 -5.91 13.93 -18.11
C ASP A 269 -6.96 13.90 -16.98
N ILE A 270 -6.60 14.45 -15.82
CA ILE A 270 -7.55 14.88 -14.79
C ILE A 270 -7.49 16.40 -14.64
N ASN A 271 -8.58 17.08 -14.98
CA ASN A 271 -8.70 18.53 -14.92
C ASN A 271 -9.73 18.94 -13.87
N LEU A 272 -9.27 19.57 -12.77
CA LEU A 272 -10.12 20.09 -11.70
C LEU A 272 -10.07 21.61 -11.69
N HIS A 273 -11.09 22.26 -12.26
CA HIS A 273 -11.22 23.72 -12.32
C HIS A 273 -12.34 24.19 -11.38
N LEU A 274 -11.99 24.40 -10.11
CA LEU A 274 -12.94 24.57 -9.02
C LEU A 274 -12.54 25.71 -8.09
N ASN A 275 -13.48 26.45 -7.51
CA ASN A 275 -13.12 27.37 -6.43
C ASN A 275 -12.60 26.62 -5.20
N SER A 276 -13.16 25.44 -4.87
CA SER A 276 -12.65 24.60 -3.79
C SER A 276 -12.77 23.09 -4.04
N CYS A 277 -11.86 22.30 -3.47
CA CYS A 277 -11.95 20.84 -3.46
C CYS A 277 -11.55 20.29 -2.09
N LYS A 278 -12.24 19.25 -1.63
CA LYS A 278 -11.96 18.56 -0.37
C LYS A 278 -12.34 17.08 -0.41
N ASN A 279 -11.77 16.30 0.50
CA ASN A 279 -12.24 14.95 0.78
C ASN A 279 -13.59 14.98 1.50
N ARG A 280 -14.39 13.93 1.30
CA ARG A 280 -15.60 13.64 2.09
C ARG A 280 -15.24 13.18 3.50
N ASN A 281 -14.14 12.46 3.64
CA ASN A 281 -13.69 11.83 4.88
C ASN A 281 -12.16 11.79 4.92
N ASP A 282 -11.61 11.46 6.09
CA ASP A 282 -10.16 11.45 6.32
C ASP A 282 -9.44 10.21 5.77
N ARG A 283 -10.13 9.30 5.05
CA ARG A 283 -9.50 8.08 4.51
C ARG A 283 -8.45 8.39 3.45
N GLY A 284 -8.54 9.55 2.79
CA GLY A 284 -7.67 9.93 1.68
C GLY A 284 -8.17 9.42 0.32
N ILE A 285 -7.64 10.00 -0.75
CA ILE A 285 -7.99 9.66 -2.15
C ILE A 285 -6.72 9.50 -3.00
N VAL A 286 -6.86 8.90 -4.18
CA VAL A 286 -5.84 8.97 -5.22
C VAL A 286 -6.41 9.70 -6.43
N LEU A 287 -5.67 10.68 -6.94
CA LEU A 287 -5.87 11.25 -8.27
C LEU A 287 -4.81 10.61 -9.18
N CYS A 288 -5.21 9.73 -10.07
CA CYS A 288 -4.31 8.95 -10.92
C CYS A 288 -4.59 9.23 -12.40
N SER A 289 -3.60 9.80 -13.10
CA SER A 289 -3.59 9.91 -14.56
C SER A 289 -2.51 8.97 -15.11
N GLU A 290 -2.90 7.98 -15.92
CA GLU A 290 -1.99 6.95 -16.43
C GLU A 290 -1.01 7.51 -17.46
N GLU A 291 -1.52 8.20 -18.48
CA GLU A 291 -0.76 8.70 -19.64
C GLU A 291 -0.78 10.24 -19.76
N GLY A 292 -1.61 10.91 -18.96
CA GLY A 292 -1.92 12.33 -19.08
C GLY A 292 -1.43 13.18 -17.91
N ASP A 293 -1.86 14.43 -17.94
CA ASP A 293 -1.56 15.44 -16.94
C ASP A 293 -2.64 15.49 -15.83
N ILE A 294 -2.27 16.03 -14.66
CA ILE A 294 -3.24 16.40 -13.62
C ILE A 294 -3.18 17.91 -13.41
N SER A 295 -4.27 18.62 -13.69
CA SER A 295 -4.39 20.06 -13.51
C SER A 295 -5.32 20.42 -12.36
N LEU A 296 -4.78 21.07 -11.34
CA LEU A 296 -5.50 21.56 -10.16
C LEU A 296 -5.54 23.09 -10.18
N GLN A 297 -6.68 23.65 -10.61
CA GLN A 297 -6.88 25.09 -10.72
C GLN A 297 -8.01 25.54 -9.80
N GLY A 298 -7.74 26.55 -8.97
CA GLY A 298 -8.76 27.00 -8.02
C GLY A 298 -8.36 28.04 -6.99
N ASN A 299 -9.18 28.22 -5.97
CA ASN A 299 -8.83 29.05 -4.82
C ASN A 299 -8.31 28.17 -3.66
N GLU A 300 -9.10 27.19 -3.21
CA GLU A 300 -8.84 26.41 -1.99
C GLU A 300 -8.88 24.90 -2.26
N MET A 301 -7.72 24.25 -2.41
CA MET A 301 -7.62 22.80 -2.59
C MET A 301 -7.05 22.16 -1.32
N ASN A 302 -7.89 21.45 -0.57
CA ASN A 302 -7.54 20.86 0.73
C ASN A 302 -7.77 19.35 0.70
N LEU A 303 -6.71 18.60 0.39
CA LEU A 303 -6.78 17.18 0.11
C LEU A 303 -5.97 16.35 1.11
N THR A 304 -6.42 15.13 1.35
CA THR A 304 -5.64 14.03 1.92
C THR A 304 -5.53 12.96 0.85
N GLY A 305 -4.33 12.50 0.52
CA GLY A 305 -4.17 11.53 -0.56
C GLY A 305 -2.88 11.60 -1.36
N VAL A 306 -2.88 10.89 -2.49
CA VAL A 306 -1.78 10.86 -3.45
C VAL A 306 -2.23 11.47 -4.78
N ILE A 307 -1.39 12.32 -5.35
CA ILE A 307 -1.53 12.79 -6.74
C ILE A 307 -0.46 12.06 -7.56
N TYR A 308 -0.91 11.28 -8.54
CA TYR A 308 -0.10 10.30 -9.26
C TYR A 308 -0.22 10.47 -10.78
N ALA A 309 0.86 10.90 -11.44
CA ALA A 309 0.90 11.10 -12.89
C ALA A 309 2.26 10.64 -13.45
N PRO A 310 2.57 9.33 -13.45
CA PRO A 310 3.91 8.81 -13.73
C PRO A 310 4.42 9.18 -15.13
N ASN A 311 3.52 9.37 -16.09
CA ASN A 311 3.87 9.74 -17.47
C ASN A 311 3.57 11.22 -17.81
N GLY A 312 3.02 11.99 -16.86
CA GLY A 312 2.58 13.36 -17.11
C GLY A 312 2.95 14.37 -16.05
N THR A 313 2.43 15.57 -16.21
CA THR A 313 2.73 16.74 -15.41
C THR A 313 1.62 17.02 -14.42
N VAL A 314 1.98 17.24 -13.16
CA VAL A 314 1.07 17.80 -12.16
C VAL A 314 1.20 19.32 -12.18
N TYR A 315 0.12 20.00 -12.55
CA TYR A 315 -0.02 21.45 -12.48
C TYR A 315 -0.84 21.85 -11.25
N VAL A 316 -0.26 22.69 -10.40
CA VAL A 316 -0.96 23.31 -9.26
C VAL A 316 -1.00 24.81 -9.47
N GLN A 317 -2.20 25.35 -9.65
CA GLN A 317 -2.46 26.78 -9.84
C GLN A 317 -3.62 27.21 -8.95
N THR A 318 -3.33 27.33 -7.65
CA THR A 318 -4.33 27.67 -6.63
C THR A 318 -3.89 28.83 -5.76
N ASN A 319 -4.81 29.56 -5.11
CA ASN A 319 -4.41 30.52 -4.07
C ASN A 319 -3.87 29.79 -2.82
N HIS A 320 -4.55 28.73 -2.38
CA HIS A 320 -4.19 27.90 -1.24
C HIS A 320 -4.27 26.42 -1.64
N PHE A 321 -3.14 25.73 -1.53
CA PHE A 321 -3.02 24.30 -1.71
C PHE A 321 -2.53 23.66 -0.42
N GLN A 322 -3.28 22.70 0.09
CA GLN A 322 -2.87 21.86 1.21
C GLN A 322 -3.10 20.39 0.87
N LEU A 323 -2.04 19.59 0.95
CA LEU A 323 -2.08 18.15 0.76
C LEU A 323 -1.48 17.45 1.99
N LYS A 324 -2.28 16.61 2.65
CA LYS A 324 -1.78 15.57 3.55
C LYS A 324 -1.54 14.31 2.74
N GLY A 325 -0.31 14.15 2.27
CA GLY A 325 0.13 13.06 1.42
C GLY A 325 1.24 13.52 0.48
N ARG A 326 1.25 13.01 -0.76
CA ARG A 326 2.38 13.21 -1.69
C ARG A 326 1.98 13.43 -3.14
N ILE A 327 2.91 13.97 -3.91
CA ILE A 327 2.81 14.14 -5.38
C ILE A 327 3.94 13.36 -6.04
N ILE A 328 3.60 12.43 -6.93
CA ILE A 328 4.57 11.68 -7.73
C ILE A 328 4.16 11.82 -9.20
N ALA A 329 5.06 12.36 -10.01
CA ALA A 329 4.77 12.65 -11.41
C ALA A 329 6.02 12.60 -12.27
N LYS A 330 5.86 12.56 -13.59
CA LYS A 330 6.97 12.84 -14.51
C LYS A 330 7.52 14.24 -14.25
N LYS A 331 6.64 15.23 -14.13
CA LYS A 331 6.98 16.64 -13.89
C LYS A 331 6.04 17.30 -12.91
N ILE A 332 6.52 18.28 -12.14
CA ILE A 332 5.68 19.07 -11.23
C ILE A 332 5.86 20.56 -11.51
N ILE A 333 4.75 21.25 -11.77
CA ILE A 333 4.71 22.70 -11.94
C ILE A 333 3.71 23.29 -10.94
N VAL A 334 4.21 24.08 -9.99
CA VAL A 334 3.40 24.91 -9.10
C VAL A 334 3.56 26.35 -9.55
N ASP A 335 2.50 27.01 -10.00
CA ASP A 335 2.57 28.37 -10.55
C ASP A 335 1.43 29.24 -10.03
N ARG A 336 1.74 30.50 -9.75
CA ARG A 336 0.79 31.50 -9.21
C ARG A 336 0.10 31.04 -7.91
N THR A 337 0.83 30.35 -7.03
CA THR A 337 0.28 29.86 -5.77
C THR A 337 0.72 30.66 -4.55
N ASN A 338 -0.25 31.20 -3.80
CA ASN A 338 0.07 32.04 -2.64
C ASN A 338 0.52 31.21 -1.44
N TYR A 339 -0.14 30.09 -1.17
CA TYR A 339 0.23 29.16 -0.11
C TYR A 339 0.24 27.72 -0.62
N PHE A 340 1.37 27.03 -0.47
CA PHE A 340 1.54 25.64 -0.87
C PHE A 340 2.06 24.83 0.32
N ASN A 341 1.30 23.82 0.74
CA ASN A 341 1.66 22.97 1.87
C ASN A 341 1.50 21.49 1.53
N ILE A 342 2.56 20.71 1.73
CA ILE A 342 2.54 19.26 1.64
C ILE A 342 3.08 18.67 2.94
N THR A 343 2.41 17.62 3.43
CA THR A 343 2.90 16.80 4.55
C THR A 343 2.65 15.34 4.22
N SER A 344 3.71 14.59 3.88
CA SER A 344 3.61 13.16 3.58
C SER A 344 3.85 12.31 4.83
N THR A 345 3.28 11.11 4.82
CA THR A 345 3.46 10.08 5.84
C THR A 345 3.40 8.69 5.18
N ASP A 346 3.76 7.63 5.89
CA ASP A 346 3.62 6.29 5.28
C ASP A 346 2.15 5.88 5.13
N LYS A 347 1.22 6.50 5.88
CA LYS A 347 -0.22 6.21 5.80
C LYS A 347 -0.84 6.50 4.44
N ASP A 348 -0.30 7.46 3.69
CA ASP A 348 -0.81 7.75 2.35
C ASP A 348 -0.35 6.73 1.30
N LEU A 349 0.68 5.92 1.57
CA LEU A 349 1.08 4.81 0.71
C LEU A 349 0.08 3.64 0.78
N GLU A 350 -0.64 3.48 1.90
CA GLU A 350 -1.70 2.47 2.04
C GLU A 350 -2.82 2.67 0.99
N LEU A 351 -2.97 3.89 0.46
CA LEU A 351 -3.90 4.22 -0.62
C LEU A 351 -3.49 3.59 -1.96
N MET A 352 -2.18 3.48 -2.17
CA MET A 352 -1.54 2.89 -3.34
C MET A 352 -1.27 1.39 -3.16
N GLY A 353 -1.70 0.81 -2.04
CA GLY A 353 -1.56 -0.61 -1.69
C GLY A 353 -0.24 -0.97 -1.00
N TYR A 354 0.43 0.00 -0.39
CA TYR A 354 1.82 -0.03 0.01
C TYR A 354 2.06 0.36 1.47
#